data_AF-A0A397JKG2-F1
#
_entry.id   AF-A0A397JKG2-F1
#
_cell.length_a   1.000
_cell.length_b   1.000
_cell.length_c   1.000
_cell.angle_alpha   90.00
_cell.angle_beta   90.00
_cell.angle_gamma   90.00
#
_symmetry.space_group_name_H-M   'P 1'
#
loop_
_entity.id
_entity.type
_entity.pdbx_description
1 polymer ?
#
loop_
_entity_poly.entity_id
_entity_poly.type
_entity_poly.pdbx_seq_one_letter_code
_entity_poly.pdbx_strand_id
1 'polypeptide(L)'
;MRCWDARVTHRPTFEKLYEELLKYYNDYLKNDFKNNNKITIQIDNAEKIFKHLENTTTINPYNYQTRPQAVYTSRLLNYSGLPKPKNDENFEKLEETTNLLLL
;
A
#
# COMPACT_ATOMS: atom_id res chain seq x y z
N MET A 1 2.68 5.17 4.00
CA MET A 1 3.22 3.85 4.42
C MET A 1 4.65 3.73 3.94
N ARG A 2 5.59 3.46 4.85
CA ARG A 2 7.04 3.44 4.55
C ARG A 2 7.46 2.35 3.56
N CYS A 3 6.66 1.30 3.41
CA CYS A 3 6.90 0.20 2.47
C CYS A 3 6.83 0.63 0.99
N TRP A 4 6.13 1.73 0.68
CA TRP A 4 5.95 2.24 -0.68
C TRP A 4 6.99 3.29 -1.09
N ASP A 5 7.91 3.66 -0.19
CA ASP A 5 8.95 4.62 -0.53
C ASP A 5 9.84 4.07 -1.67
N ALA A 6 10.02 4.82 -2.75
CA ALA A 6 10.86 4.48 -3.87
C ALA A 6 12.32 4.26 -3.43
N ARG A 7 12.75 4.92 -2.37
CA ARG A 7 14.10 4.83 -1.81
C ARG A 7 14.19 3.60 -0.91
N VAL A 8 15.00 2.63 -1.32
CA VAL A 8 15.18 1.35 -0.59
C VAL A 8 15.57 1.57 0.87
N THR A 9 16.41 2.56 1.16
CA THR A 9 16.88 2.87 2.53
C THR A 9 15.79 3.39 3.47
N HIS A 10 14.66 3.88 2.92
CA HIS A 10 13.56 4.43 3.71
C HIS A 10 12.47 3.38 4.01
N ARG A 11 12.53 2.23 3.33
CA ARG A 11 11.64 1.10 3.58
C ARG A 11 12.00 0.40 4.88
N PRO A 12 11.00 -0.11 5.63
CA PRO A 12 11.27 -0.98 6.75
C PRO A 12 11.96 -2.27 6.27
N THR A 13 12.84 -2.80 7.11
CA THR A 13 13.30 -4.18 6.94
C THR A 13 12.15 -5.13 7.25
N PHE A 14 12.26 -6.38 6.78
CA PHE A 14 11.28 -7.42 7.09
C PHE A 14 11.06 -7.58 8.60
N GLU A 15 12.15 -7.59 9.38
CA GLU A 15 12.11 -7.68 10.84
C GLU A 15 11.33 -6.53 11.49
N LYS A 16 11.62 -5.27 11.13
CA LYS A 16 10.90 -4.11 11.66
C LYS A 16 9.42 -4.14 11.29
N LEU A 17 9.10 -4.55 10.06
CA LEU A 17 7.72 -4.71 9.62
C LEU A 17 6.99 -5.79 10.44
N TYR A 18 7.66 -6.91 10.69
CA TYR A 18 7.12 -8.01 11.50
C TYR A 18 6.83 -7.57 12.94
N GLU A 19 7.77 -6.87 13.58
CA GLU A 19 7.57 -6.32 14.93
C GLU A 19 6.38 -5.36 15.00
N GLU A 20 6.24 -4.48 14.01
CA GLU A 20 5.14 -3.53 13.94
C GLU A 20 3.78 -4.25 13.78
N LEU A 21 3.71 -5.23 12.89
CA LEU A 21 2.51 -6.06 12.70
C LEU A 21 2.17 -6.87 13.95
N LEU A 22 3.18 -7.43 14.63
CA LEU A 22 2.99 -8.20 15.86
C LEU A 22 2.44 -7.32 16.98
N LYS A 23 2.85 -6.06 17.08
CA LYS A 23 2.28 -5.11 18.03
C LYS A 23 0.78 -4.92 17.80
N TYR A 24 0.37 -4.68 16.55
CA TYR A 24 -1.06 -4.53 16.23
C TYR A 24 -1.86 -5.80 16.51
N TYR A 25 -1.29 -6.97 16.22
CA TYR A 25 -1.92 -8.25 16.55
C TYR A 25 -2.09 -8.43 18.07
N ASN A 26 -1.07 -8.13 18.85
CA ASN A 26 -1.14 -8.19 20.31
C ASN A 26 -2.15 -7.19 20.89
N ASP A 27 -2.22 -5.97 20.33
CA ASP A 27 -3.20 -4.96 20.74
C ASP A 27 -4.63 -5.43 20.43
N TYR A 28 -4.84 -6.12 19.31
CA TYR A 28 -6.10 -6.77 18.97
C TYR A 28 -6.48 -7.89 19.94
N LEU A 29 -5.52 -8.75 20.31
CA LEU A 29 -5.73 -9.80 21.31
C LEU A 29 -6.09 -9.24 22.70
N LYS A 30 -5.34 -8.22 23.16
CA LYS A 30 -5.57 -7.56 24.47
C LYS A 30 -6.94 -6.90 24.55
N ASN A 31 -7.47 -6.48 23.42
CA ASN A 31 -8.77 -5.87 23.31
C ASN A 31 -9.90 -6.91 23.13
N ASP A 32 -9.67 -8.17 23.51
CA ASP A 32 -10.66 -9.24 23.46
C ASP A 32 -11.25 -9.42 22.04
N PHE A 33 -10.38 -9.33 21.03
CA PHE A 33 -10.76 -9.43 19.61
C PHE A 33 -11.82 -8.41 19.17
N LYS A 34 -12.00 -7.33 19.94
CA LYS A 34 -12.95 -6.27 19.57
C LYS A 34 -12.36 -5.45 18.42
N ASN A 35 -13.18 -5.22 17.40
CA ASN A 35 -12.83 -4.40 16.24
C ASN A 35 -12.90 -2.89 16.51
N ASN A 36 -12.58 -2.43 17.72
CA ASN A 36 -12.62 -1.00 18.06
C ASN A 36 -11.28 -0.28 17.84
N ASN A 37 -10.22 -0.99 17.45
CA ASN A 37 -8.90 -0.38 17.27
C ASN A 37 -8.81 0.32 15.90
N LYS A 38 -7.84 1.23 15.77
CA LYS A 38 -7.69 2.08 14.59
C LYS A 38 -7.51 1.29 13.29
N ILE A 39 -6.93 0.10 13.33
CA ILE A 39 -6.73 -0.75 12.14
C ILE A 39 -8.03 -1.44 11.76
N THR A 40 -8.73 -2.05 12.72
CA THR A 40 -9.98 -2.76 12.45
C THR A 40 -11.05 -1.80 11.92
N ILE A 41 -11.10 -0.55 12.41
CA ILE A 41 -11.97 0.49 11.86
C ILE A 41 -11.61 0.85 10.42
N GLN A 42 -10.32 0.98 10.09
CA GLN A 42 -9.90 1.27 8.73
C GLN A 42 -10.22 0.12 7.76
N ILE A 43 -10.05 -1.14 8.20
CA ILE A 43 -10.43 -2.33 7.44
C ILE A 43 -11.94 -2.35 7.17
N ASP A 44 -12.76 -2.14 8.20
CA ASP A 44 -14.23 -2.12 8.07
C ASP A 44 -14.69 -0.98 7.11
N ASN A 45 -14.07 0.19 7.18
CA ASN A 45 -14.36 1.28 6.24
C ASN A 45 -13.96 0.93 4.80
N ALA A 46 -12.80 0.30 4.60
CA ALA A 46 -12.36 -0.14 3.27
C ALA A 46 -13.28 -1.22 2.69
N GLU A 47 -13.73 -2.17 3.50
CA GLU A 47 -14.71 -3.19 3.09
C GLU A 47 -16.05 -2.57 2.68
N LYS A 48 -16.53 -1.56 3.42
CA LYS A 48 -17.77 -0.84 3.05
C LYS A 48 -17.65 -0.14 1.70
N ILE A 49 -16.51 0.51 1.43
CA ILE A 49 -16.23 1.14 0.13
C ILE A 49 -16.22 0.07 -0.97
N PHE A 50 -15.54 -1.05 -0.73
CA PHE A 50 -15.43 -2.14 -1.70
C PHE A 50 -16.80 -2.74 -2.04
N LYS A 51 -17.64 -3.03 -1.04
CA LYS A 51 -19.02 -3.50 -1.24
C LYS A 51 -19.86 -2.52 -2.04
N HIS A 52 -19.68 -1.22 -1.85
CA HIS A 52 -20.38 -0.20 -2.64
C HIS A 52 -19.87 -0.14 -4.10
N LEU A 53 -18.58 -0.39 -4.32
CA LEU A 53 -17.97 -0.46 -5.64
C LEU A 53 -18.45 -1.67 -6.45
N GLU A 54 -18.58 -2.84 -5.83
CA GLU A 54 -19.14 -4.05 -6.48
C GLU A 54 -20.58 -3.84 -6.97
N ASN A 55 -21.37 -3.03 -6.26
CA ASN A 55 -22.74 -2.71 -6.63
C ASN A 55 -22.86 -1.70 -7.79
N THR A 56 -21.79 -0.95 -8.08
CA THR A 56 -21.78 0.14 -9.08
C THR A 56 -20.98 -0.19 -10.33
N THR A 57 -20.05 -1.14 -10.23
CA THR A 57 -19.14 -1.48 -11.31
C THR A 57 -18.96 -2.98 -11.36
N THR A 58 -19.39 -3.62 -12.44
CA THR A 58 -18.95 -4.97 -12.79
C THR A 58 -17.46 -4.87 -13.16
N ILE A 59 -16.58 -4.85 -12.15
CA ILE A 59 -15.14 -4.91 -12.36
C ILE A 59 -14.88 -6.34 -12.85
N ASN A 60 -14.85 -6.53 -14.17
CA ASN A 60 -14.37 -7.77 -14.75
C ASN A 60 -12.85 -7.80 -14.53
N PRO A 61 -12.34 -8.65 -13.61
CA PRO A 61 -10.92 -8.70 -13.30
C PRO A 61 -10.06 -9.11 -14.51
N TYR A 62 -10.69 -9.63 -15.57
CA TYR A 62 -10.05 -10.08 -16.80
C TYR A 62 -10.17 -9.10 -17.98
N ASN A 63 -10.70 -7.89 -17.78
CA ASN A 63 -10.86 -6.93 -18.87
C ASN A 63 -9.55 -6.20 -19.22
N TYR A 64 -8.48 -6.95 -19.44
CA TYR A 64 -7.23 -6.40 -19.92
C TYR A 64 -7.36 -6.19 -21.43
N GLN A 65 -7.56 -4.93 -21.84
CA GLN A 65 -7.56 -4.59 -23.25
C GLN A 65 -6.12 -4.61 -23.78
N THR A 66 -5.71 -5.71 -24.40
CA THR A 66 -4.42 -5.79 -25.09
C THR A 66 -4.47 -4.92 -26.33
N ARG A 67 -3.59 -3.91 -26.44
CA ARG A 67 -3.50 -3.10 -27.65
C ARG A 67 -2.86 -3.95 -28.76
N PRO A 68 -3.46 -4.06 -29.97
CA PRO A 68 -2.93 -4.91 -31.04
C PRO A 68 -1.49 -4.57 -31.46
N GLN A 69 -1.04 -3.32 -31.28
CA GLN A 69 0.33 -2.91 -31.58
C GLN A 69 1.29 -2.98 -30.38
N ALA A 70 0.83 -3.35 -29.18
CA ALA A 70 1.71 -3.42 -28.01
C ALA A 70 2.53 -4.71 -28.01
N VAL A 71 3.84 -4.58 -27.82
CA VAL A 71 4.77 -5.71 -27.73
C VAL A 71 5.04 -6.04 -26.26
N TYR A 72 4.48 -7.14 -25.78
CA TYR A 72 4.67 -7.65 -24.42
C TYR A 72 5.79 -8.70 -24.38
N THR A 73 7.03 -8.27 -24.62
CA THR A 73 8.20 -9.16 -24.49
C THR A 73 8.93 -8.86 -23.19
N SER A 74 9.32 -9.91 -22.47
CA SER A 74 10.26 -9.75 -21.36
C SER A 74 11.63 -9.39 -21.93
N ARG A 75 12.28 -8.39 -21.33
CA ARG A 75 13.67 -8.02 -21.62
C ARG A 75 14.39 -7.86 -20.29
N LEU A 76 15.67 -8.26 -20.25
CA LEU A 76 16.50 -8.03 -19.09
C LEU A 76 16.65 -6.52 -18.86
N LEU A 77 16.23 -6.03 -17.70
CA LEU A 77 16.34 -4.63 -17.33
C LEU A 77 17.77 -4.36 -16.87
N ASN A 78 18.47 -3.43 -17.55
CA ASN A 78 19.78 -2.97 -17.09
C ASN A 78 19.62 -1.82 -16.10
N TYR A 79 20.06 -2.01 -14.86
CA TYR A 79 19.93 -1.02 -13.78
C TYR A 79 20.93 0.13 -13.86
N SER A 80 22.08 -0.04 -14.53
CA SER A 80 23.17 0.93 -14.48
C SER A 80 22.88 2.27 -15.20
N GLY A 81 21.87 2.30 -16.07
CA GLY A 81 21.45 3.51 -16.78
C GLY A 81 20.14 4.13 -16.29
N LEU A 82 19.55 3.62 -15.21
CA LEU A 82 18.26 4.11 -14.72
C LEU A 82 18.43 5.34 -13.83
N PRO A 83 17.50 6.30 -13.87
CA PRO A 83 17.48 7.40 -12.91
C PRO A 83 17.29 6.84 -11.49
N LYS A 84 17.73 7.62 -10.49
CA LYS A 84 17.51 7.26 -9.10
C LYS A 84 16.00 7.12 -8.82
N PRO A 85 15.59 6.13 -8.01
CA PRO A 85 14.20 6.02 -7.58
C PRO A 85 13.75 7.32 -6.91
N LYS A 86 12.60 7.85 -7.34
CA LYS A 86 11.96 9.05 -6.79
C LYS A 86 10.49 8.71 -6.49
N ASN A 87 9.97 9.20 -5.37
CA ASN A 87 8.55 9.09 -5.07
C ASN A 87 7.73 10.03 -5.95
N ASP A 88 6.43 9.73 -6.05
CA ASP A 88 5.45 10.66 -6.60
C ASP A 88 5.32 11.89 -5.69
N GLU A 89 5.09 13.07 -6.27
CA GLU A 89 4.95 14.31 -5.50
C GLU A 89 3.79 14.26 -4.49
N ASN A 90 2.71 13.54 -4.82
CA ASN A 90 1.60 13.35 -3.91
C ASN A 90 1.98 12.48 -2.71
N PHE A 91 2.90 11.52 -2.90
CA PHE A 91 3.40 10.69 -1.82
C PHE A 91 4.23 11.51 -0.83
N GLU A 92 5.14 12.37 -1.33
CA GLU A 92 5.96 13.24 -0.48
C GLU A 92 5.08 14.20 0.34
N LYS A 93 4.05 14.81 -0.28
CA LYS A 93 3.09 15.69 0.41
C LYS A 93 2.29 14.95 1.48
N LEU A 94 1.90 13.70 1.22
CA LEU A 94 1.22 12.86 2.19
C LEU A 94 2.13 12.52 3.39
N GLU A 95 3.41 12.26 3.14
CA GLU A 95 4.39 11.99 4.19
C GLU A 95 4.64 13.23 5.08
N GLU A 96 4.80 14.41 4.48
CA GLU A 96 4.94 15.67 5.22
C GLU A 96 3.74 15.96 6.12
N THR A 97 2.52 15.83 5.59
CA THR A 97 1.29 16.07 6.35
C THR A 97 1.12 15.07 7.51
N THR A 98 1.47 13.80 7.30
CA THR A 98 1.41 12.79 8.37
C THR A 98 2.46 13.01 9.45
N ASN A 99 3.67 13.46 9.10
CA ASN A 99 4.71 13.79 10.07
C ASN A 99 4.36 15.02 10.92
N LEU A 100 3.73 16.04 10.35
CA LEU A 100 3.27 17.23 11.08
C LEU A 100 2.15 16.94 12.09
N LEU A 101 1.30 15.94 11.81
CA LEU A 101 0.21 15.52 12.70
C LEU A 101 0.68 14.67 13.90
N LEU A 102 1.96 14.27 13.91
CA LEU A 102 2.58 13.44 14.95
C LEU A 102 3.52 14.24 15.89
N LEU A 103 3.68 15.55 15.65
CA LEU A 103 4.36 16.54 16.51
C LEU A 103 3.34 17.33 17.33
#